data_AF-A0A2D5T2E7-F1
#
_entry.id   AF-A0A2D5T2E7-F1
#
_cell.length_a   1.000
_cell.length_b   1.000
_cell.length_c   1.000
_cell.angle_alpha   90.00
_cell.angle_beta   90.00
_cell.angle_gamma   90.00
#
_symmetry.space_group_name_H-M   'P 1'
#
loop_
_entity.id
_entity.type
_entity.pdbx_description
1 polymer ?
#
loop_
_entity_poly.entity_id
_entity_poly.type
_entity_poly.pdbx_seq_one_letter_code
_entity_poly.pdbx_strand_id
1 'polypeptide(L)'
;MNTWFTDFYAAIAKGPLSHWLDTLPAQLTHWQKEAQHGDWPKWEKVLKNLPESNTQHINITDKVEFGLETELSEGHTKQLTHLLKRMMPWRKGPFHIHGIHIDTEWRSDWKWDRLVEHISPLHGR
;
A
#
# COMPACT_ATOMS: atom_id res chain seq x y z
N MET A 1 1.77 -19.21 4.35
CA MET A 1 2.67 -18.10 4.69
C MET A 1 2.53 -17.08 3.57
N ASN A 2 2.15 -15.83 3.84
CA ASN A 2 2.01 -14.81 2.78
C ASN A 2 3.35 -14.72 2.03
N THR A 3 3.33 -14.96 0.71
CA THR A 3 4.53 -15.00 -0.13
C THR A 3 5.32 -13.70 -0.06
N TRP A 4 4.64 -12.59 0.23
CA TRP A 4 5.23 -11.24 0.37
C TRP A 4 6.43 -11.16 1.30
N PHE A 5 6.40 -11.82 2.48
CA PHE A 5 7.53 -11.77 3.39
C PHE A 5 8.70 -12.61 2.90
N THR A 6 8.43 -13.77 2.29
CA THR A 6 9.47 -14.59 1.66
C THR A 6 10.15 -13.84 0.52
N ASP A 7 9.37 -13.17 -0.33
CA ASP A 7 9.87 -12.36 -1.44
C ASP A 7 10.72 -11.20 -0.94
N PHE A 8 10.28 -10.52 0.13
CA PHE A 8 11.05 -9.46 0.77
C PHE A 8 12.35 -9.98 1.38
N TYR A 9 12.33 -11.12 2.09
CA TYR A 9 13.55 -11.72 2.65
C TYR A 9 14.56 -12.06 1.54
N ALA A 10 14.09 -12.61 0.41
CA ALA A 10 14.93 -12.88 -0.73
C ALA A 10 15.53 -11.59 -1.34
N ALA A 11 14.73 -10.50 -1.40
CA ALA A 11 15.18 -9.21 -1.92
C ALA A 11 16.29 -8.58 -1.06
N ILE A 12 16.19 -8.66 0.27
CA ILE A 12 17.19 -8.07 1.17
C ILE A 12 18.41 -8.97 1.41
N ALA A 13 18.32 -10.28 1.11
CA ALA A 13 19.35 -11.27 1.45
C ALA A 13 20.73 -10.96 0.85
N LYS A 14 20.79 -10.32 -0.32
CA LYS A 14 22.06 -10.01 -1.01
C LYS A 14 22.42 -8.52 -0.96
N GLY A 15 21.67 -7.72 -0.21
CA GLY A 15 21.83 -6.28 -0.12
C GLY A 15 22.40 -5.80 1.22
N PRO A 16 22.53 -4.47 1.40
CA PRO A 16 23.00 -3.88 2.66
C PRO A 16 22.07 -4.17 3.85
N LEU A 17 20.83 -4.56 3.58
CA LEU A 17 19.82 -4.91 4.59
C LEU A 17 19.85 -6.39 5.01
N SER A 18 20.78 -7.20 4.50
CA SER A 18 20.83 -8.65 4.78
C SER A 18 20.91 -8.98 6.28
N HIS A 19 21.59 -8.15 7.06
CA HIS A 19 21.70 -8.29 8.52
C HIS A 19 20.35 -8.25 9.25
N TRP A 20 19.28 -7.72 8.64
CA TRP A 20 17.93 -7.80 9.23
C TRP A 20 17.36 -9.21 9.22
N LEU A 21 17.89 -10.13 8.41
CA LEU A 21 17.45 -11.53 8.41
C LEU A 21 17.75 -12.24 9.74
N ASP A 22 18.67 -11.70 10.55
CA ASP A 22 18.99 -12.23 11.88
C ASP A 22 17.85 -12.01 12.89
N THR A 23 16.96 -11.04 12.65
CA THR A 23 15.94 -10.61 13.63
C THR A 23 14.53 -10.50 13.07
N LEU A 24 14.38 -9.93 11.87
CA LEU A 24 13.10 -9.61 11.26
C LEU A 24 12.17 -10.84 11.09
N PRO A 25 12.64 -12.02 10.64
CA PRO A 25 11.77 -13.19 10.48
C PRO A 25 11.15 -13.65 11.80
N ALA A 26 11.92 -13.63 12.90
CA ALA A 26 11.43 -14.01 14.21
C ALA A 26 10.40 -13.00 14.74
N GLN A 27 10.66 -11.70 14.57
CA GLN A 27 9.74 -10.62 14.95
C GLN A 27 8.41 -10.71 14.21
N LEU A 28 8.44 -10.91 12.89
CA LEU A 28 7.23 -11.05 12.07
C LEU A 28 6.45 -12.33 12.40
N THR A 29 7.16 -13.43 12.69
CA THR A 29 6.52 -14.69 13.13
C THR A 29 5.80 -14.51 14.46
N HIS A 30 6.44 -13.83 15.41
CA HIS A 30 5.81 -13.52 16.71
C HIS A 30 4.58 -12.62 16.51
N TRP A 31 4.70 -11.54 15.75
CA TRP A 31 3.58 -10.65 15.45
C TRP A 31 2.40 -11.40 14.82
N GLN A 32 2.68 -12.27 13.85
CA GLN A 32 1.64 -13.02 13.14
C GLN A 32 0.89 -14.01 14.04
N LYS A 33 1.55 -14.57 15.06
CA LYS A 33 0.95 -15.55 15.98
C LYS A 33 0.23 -14.89 17.14
N GLU A 34 0.84 -13.86 17.73
CA GLU A 34 0.46 -13.39 19.07
C GLU A 34 -0.05 -11.95 19.10
N ALA A 35 0.22 -11.13 18.07
CA ALA A 35 -0.06 -9.68 18.09
C ALA A 35 -0.90 -9.21 16.91
N GLN A 36 -1.65 -10.11 16.27
CA GLN A 36 -2.61 -9.71 15.24
C GLN A 36 -3.78 -8.96 15.85
N HIS A 37 -4.19 -7.88 15.19
CA HIS A 37 -5.38 -7.12 15.57
C HIS A 37 -6.64 -7.99 15.40
N GLY A 38 -7.64 -7.81 16.27
CA GLY A 38 -8.88 -8.61 16.22
C GLY A 38 -9.66 -8.48 14.90
N ASP A 39 -9.55 -7.33 14.22
CA ASP A 39 -10.16 -7.10 12.90
C ASP A 39 -9.32 -7.61 11.72
N TRP A 40 -8.15 -8.20 11.97
CA TRP A 40 -7.26 -8.72 10.92
C TRP A 40 -7.98 -9.60 9.89
N PRO A 41 -8.81 -10.60 10.29
CA PRO A 41 -9.53 -11.43 9.31
C PRO A 41 -10.49 -10.63 8.41
N LYS A 42 -11.06 -9.53 8.92
CA LYS A 42 -11.95 -8.66 8.15
C LYS A 42 -11.17 -7.89 7.09
N TRP A 43 -10.02 -7.33 7.45
CA TRP A 43 -9.16 -6.59 6.51
C TRP A 43 -8.53 -7.51 5.48
N GLU A 44 -8.07 -8.69 5.88
CA GLU A 44 -7.54 -9.68 4.94
C GLU A 44 -8.60 -10.12 3.92
N LYS A 45 -9.85 -10.30 4.36
CA LYS A 45 -10.98 -10.57 3.46
C LYS A 45 -11.22 -9.42 2.48
N VAL A 46 -11.05 -8.16 2.90
CA VAL A 46 -11.17 -7.03 1.97
C VAL A 46 -10.09 -7.11 0.90
N LEU A 47 -8.83 -7.31 1.28
CA LEU A 47 -7.70 -7.42 0.34
C LEU A 47 -7.90 -8.55 -0.68
N LYS A 48 -8.34 -9.73 -0.23
CA LYS A 48 -8.62 -10.89 -1.11
C LYS A 48 -9.75 -10.66 -2.12
N ASN A 49 -10.64 -9.69 -1.88
CA ASN A 49 -11.79 -9.41 -2.74
C ASN A 49 -11.59 -8.15 -3.60
N LEU A 50 -10.42 -7.48 -3.51
CA LEU A 50 -10.11 -6.37 -4.41
C LEU A 50 -10.10 -6.90 -5.85
N PRO A 51 -10.73 -6.18 -6.81
CA PRO A 51 -10.66 -6.57 -8.20
C PRO A 51 -9.21 -6.51 -8.68
N GLU A 52 -8.77 -7.56 -9.36
CA GLU A 52 -7.51 -7.49 -10.10
C GLU A 52 -7.65 -6.48 -11.23
N SER A 53 -6.60 -5.68 -11.42
CA SER A 53 -6.55 -4.67 -12.46
C SER A 53 -5.16 -4.65 -13.06
N ASN A 54 -5.10 -4.58 -14.39
CA ASN A 54 -3.86 -4.42 -15.13
C ASN A 54 -3.88 -3.04 -15.78
N THR A 55 -3.32 -2.06 -15.08
CA THR A 55 -3.21 -0.69 -15.57
C THR A 55 -1.77 -0.33 -15.92
N GLN A 56 -1.60 0.43 -16.99
CA GLN A 56 -0.32 1.07 -17.33
C GLN A 56 -0.28 2.53 -16.85
N HIS A 57 -1.39 3.05 -16.34
CA HIS A 57 -1.51 4.43 -15.88
C HIS A 57 -1.11 4.50 -14.41
N ILE A 58 0.18 4.72 -14.17
CA ILE A 58 0.73 4.83 -12.82
C ILE A 58 1.41 6.18 -12.69
N ASN A 59 0.97 6.96 -11.71
CA ASN A 59 1.65 8.19 -11.32
C ASN A 59 2.00 8.11 -9.83
N ILE A 60 3.31 8.16 -9.57
CA ILE A 60 3.92 8.20 -8.24
C ILE A 60 4.96 9.33 -8.15
N THR A 61 4.91 10.30 -9.08
CA THR A 61 5.87 11.40 -9.16
C THR A 61 5.38 12.60 -8.36
N ASP A 62 4.18 13.09 -8.66
CA ASP A 62 3.56 14.27 -8.03
C ASP A 62 2.29 13.93 -7.22
N LYS A 63 1.71 12.76 -7.44
CA LYS A 63 0.59 12.20 -6.66
C LYS A 63 0.70 10.69 -6.60
N VAL A 64 -0.15 10.04 -5.81
CA VAL A 64 -0.32 8.59 -5.80
C VAL A 64 -1.61 8.23 -6.54
N GLU A 65 -1.48 7.87 -7.81
CA GLU A 65 -2.58 7.57 -8.72
C GLU A 65 -2.32 6.29 -9.52
N PHE A 66 -3.32 5.40 -9.53
CA PHE A 66 -3.29 4.13 -10.25
C PHE A 66 -4.57 3.95 -11.04
N GLY A 67 -4.44 3.85 -12.35
CA GLY A 67 -5.50 3.55 -13.28
C GLY A 67 -6.49 4.68 -13.55
N LEU A 68 -7.17 4.56 -14.69
CA LEU A 68 -8.21 5.49 -15.13
C LEU A 68 -9.59 4.97 -14.74
N GLU A 69 -10.56 5.87 -14.62
CA GLU A 69 -11.96 5.52 -14.37
C GLU A 69 -12.53 4.58 -15.44
N THR A 70 -12.12 4.75 -16.70
CA THR A 70 -12.58 3.98 -17.85
C THR A 70 -12.03 2.55 -17.89
N GLU A 71 -11.07 2.20 -17.04
CA GLU A 71 -10.45 0.86 -17.01
C GLU A 71 -11.26 -0.14 -16.18
N LEU A 72 -12.23 0.32 -15.38
CA LEU A 72 -13.13 -0.55 -14.63
C LEU A 72 -14.56 -0.43 -15.13
N SER A 73 -15.28 -1.55 -15.10
CA SER A 73 -16.73 -1.54 -15.30
C SER A 73 -17.41 -0.85 -14.11
N GLU A 74 -18.61 -0.30 -14.32
CA GLU A 74 -19.39 0.32 -13.24
C GLU A 74 -19.57 -0.61 -12.02
N GLY A 75 -19.76 -1.91 -12.28
CA GLY A 75 -19.85 -2.94 -11.24
C GLY A 75 -18.56 -3.08 -10.43
N HIS A 76 -17.40 -3.16 -11.09
CA HIS A 76 -16.11 -3.23 -10.42
C HIS A 76 -15.76 -1.92 -9.69
N THR A 77 -16.12 -0.76 -10.24
CA THR A 77 -15.94 0.53 -9.57
C THR A 77 -16.76 0.62 -8.27
N LYS A 78 -18.01 0.15 -8.29
CA LYS A 78 -18.86 0.07 -7.08
C LYS A 78 -18.29 -0.91 -6.05
N GLN A 79 -17.84 -2.09 -6.49
CA GLN A 79 -17.20 -3.08 -5.62
C GLN A 79 -15.93 -2.50 -4.97
N LEU A 80 -15.04 -1.91 -5.78
CA LEU A 80 -13.79 -1.30 -5.31
C LEU A 80 -14.08 -0.19 -4.30
N THR A 81 -14.99 0.74 -4.62
CA THR A 81 -15.40 1.82 -3.71
C THR A 81 -15.91 1.28 -2.37
N HIS A 82 -16.75 0.23 -2.39
CA HIS A 82 -17.25 -0.40 -1.18
C HIS A 82 -16.13 -1.02 -0.34
N LEU A 83 -15.20 -1.73 -0.98
CA LEU A 83 -14.06 -2.38 -0.31
C LEU A 83 -13.10 -1.35 0.30
N LEU A 84 -12.78 -0.27 -0.43
CA LEU A 84 -11.94 0.83 0.07
C LEU A 84 -12.55 1.50 1.30
N LYS A 85 -13.87 1.72 1.33
CA LYS A 85 -14.57 2.26 2.51
C LYS A 85 -14.46 1.35 3.73
N ARG A 86 -14.37 0.03 3.55
CA ARG A 86 -14.18 -0.92 4.67
C ARG A 86 -12.78 -0.89 5.28
N MET A 87 -11.83 -0.22 4.62
CA MET A 87 -10.47 0.02 5.13
C MET A 87 -10.33 1.36 5.86
N MET A 88 -11.43 2.10 6.06
CA MET A 88 -11.42 3.28 6.90
C MET A 88 -11.01 2.94 8.36
N PRO A 89 -10.39 3.89 9.09
CA PRO A 89 -10.14 5.27 8.68
C PRO A 89 -8.91 5.44 7.78
N TRP A 90 -9.07 6.14 6.65
CA TRP A 90 -7.96 6.58 5.80
C TRP A 90 -7.40 7.91 6.31
N ARG A 91 -6.27 7.84 7.01
CA ARG A 91 -5.70 9.03 7.66
C ARG A 91 -4.65 9.76 6.83
N LYS A 92 -3.90 9.07 5.97
CA LYS A 92 -2.80 9.66 5.17
C LYS A 92 -3.07 9.44 3.68
N GLY A 93 -2.86 10.45 2.87
CA GLY A 93 -3.15 10.48 1.44
C GLY A 93 -3.01 11.89 0.87
N PRO A 94 -3.72 12.26 -0.21
CA PRO A 94 -4.79 11.48 -0.87
C PRO A 94 -4.28 10.33 -1.76
N PHE A 95 -5.19 9.45 -2.17
CA PHE A 95 -4.95 8.42 -3.20
C PHE A 95 -5.99 8.53 -4.31
N HIS A 96 -5.61 8.22 -5.54
CA HIS A 96 -6.51 8.12 -6.69
C HIS A 96 -6.42 6.71 -7.27
N ILE A 97 -7.51 5.95 -7.22
CA ILE A 97 -7.50 4.55 -7.68
C ILE A 97 -8.65 4.34 -8.65
N HIS A 98 -8.36 4.17 -9.94
CA HIS A 98 -9.37 4.01 -11.00
C HIS A 98 -10.44 5.10 -10.97
N GLY A 99 -10.01 6.36 -10.88
CA GLY A 99 -10.90 7.52 -10.75
C GLY A 99 -11.50 7.74 -9.35
N ILE A 100 -11.37 6.79 -8.42
CA ILE A 100 -11.86 6.96 -7.05
C ILE A 100 -10.87 7.81 -6.27
N HIS A 101 -11.30 9.01 -5.87
CA HIS A 101 -10.54 9.89 -4.99
C HIS A 101 -10.77 9.50 -3.52
N ILE A 102 -9.73 8.98 -2.86
CA ILE A 102 -9.72 8.72 -1.43
C ILE A 102 -9.22 9.99 -0.73
N ASP A 103 -10.15 10.86 -0.37
CA ASP A 103 -9.86 12.05 0.44
C ASP A 103 -9.61 11.65 1.89
N THR A 104 -8.37 11.81 2.34
CA THR A 104 -7.91 11.33 3.64
C THR A 104 -7.82 12.47 4.64
N GLU A 105 -7.88 12.15 5.93
CA GLU A 105 -7.79 13.14 7.01
C GLU A 105 -6.61 14.12 6.87
N TRP A 106 -5.44 13.63 6.44
CA TRP A 106 -4.25 14.46 6.27
C TRP A 106 -3.84 14.59 4.80
N ARG A 107 -3.70 15.85 4.37
CA ARG A 107 -2.96 16.26 3.16
C ARG A 107 -1.47 15.98 3.32
N SER A 108 -1.13 14.71 3.12
CA SER A 108 0.24 14.20 3.28
C SER A 108 1.11 14.63 2.10
N ASP A 109 0.49 14.86 0.95
CA ASP A 109 1.06 15.56 -0.21
C ASP A 109 1.59 16.94 0.16
N TRP A 110 0.82 17.78 0.87
CA TRP A 110 1.34 19.11 1.26
C TRP A 110 2.57 19.05 2.15
N LYS A 111 2.67 18.01 3.00
CA LYS A 111 3.87 17.80 3.81
C LYS A 111 5.03 17.36 2.92
N TRP A 112 4.76 16.53 1.92
CA TRP A 112 5.75 16.08 0.95
C TRP A 112 6.29 17.23 0.10
N ASP A 113 5.41 18.08 -0.44
CA ASP A 113 5.78 19.24 -1.27
C ASP A 113 6.70 20.21 -0.52
N ARG A 114 6.46 20.39 0.78
CA ARG A 114 7.34 21.20 1.65
C ARG A 114 8.68 20.53 1.95
N LEU A 115 8.78 19.20 1.87
CA LEU A 115 9.97 18.44 2.25
C LEU A 115 10.90 18.17 1.07
N VAL A 116 10.34 17.89 -0.11
CA VAL A 116 11.06 17.28 -1.23
C VAL A 116 12.24 18.14 -1.72
N GLU A 117 12.10 19.47 -1.70
CA GLU A 117 13.17 20.42 -2.09
C GLU A 117 14.29 20.56 -1.05
N HIS A 118 14.12 19.96 0.13
CA HIS A 118 15.06 20.08 1.26
C HIS A 118 15.75 18.77 1.63
N ILE A 119 15.49 17.68 0.90
CA ILE A 119 16.14 16.39 1.10
C ILE A 119 17.13 16.10 -0.01
N SER A 120 18.12 15.25 0.27
CA SER A 120 19.02 14.76 -0.78
C SER A 120 18.25 13.98 -1.85
N PRO A 121 18.72 13.97 -3.11
CA PRO A 121 18.11 13.17 -4.17
C PRO A 121 17.90 11.72 -3.75
N LEU A 122 16.69 11.20 -4.00
CA LEU A 122 16.28 9.85 -3.61
C LEU A 122 16.63 8.78 -4.65
N HIS A 123 17.08 9.17 -5.84
CA HIS A 123 17.44 8.22 -6.89
C HIS A 123 18.58 7.29 -6.43
N GLY A 124 18.34 5.97 -6.47
CA GLY A 124 19.32 4.94 -6.12
C GLY A 124 19.57 4.77 -4.61
N ARG A 125 18.67 5.26 -3.75
CA ARG A 125 18.71 5.04 -2.29
C ARG A 125 17.80 3.91 -1.84
#